data_AF-A0A7W0EM24-F1
#
_entry.id   AF-A0A7W0EM24-F1
#
_cell.length_a   1.000
_cell.length_b   1.000
_cell.length_c   1.000
_cell.angle_alpha   90.00
_cell.angle_beta   90.00
_cell.angle_gamma   90.00
#
_symmetry.space_group_name_H-M   'P 1'
#
loop_
_entity.id
_entity.type
_entity.pdbx_description
1 polymer ?
#
loop_
_entity_poly.entity_id
_entity_poly.type
_entity_poly.pdbx_seq_one_letter_code
_entity_poly.pdbx_strand_id
1 'polypeptide(L)'
;MKRLQRLFLTLLLIPITSPAMAETVDGTIYMPSISAWASGTSWTYSSDSYLCLGVQPFAGQAQARAIYSSRDNAYTYWLINNDGLYLLGAYYFNVPTTSGGQATTSLTTTYLGTNNSPGLLVIPASVTTGTTLLQSGTVSYSWGNGSKATLSYNDSVTFTGFESKTVPFRGKDTTYNALKRQETILISGFIGNTYTNTLADSTLYYAKNIGKIAADTITTVNGITSSFSEYLTETNLVPLSSDATSGTTTTNVIDLALGWNLLGNGTDQSITVNTSTFPTEQFATVWKWNAADNQWAFFNPSMSAEELSQYAGNKGYAVLSAIGKGQGFWAHAITNTTIPTPSGTSVSALWLAEQFNSGDLPGGWNLLGIGQNLTPNEFNAALSLTPPGPGTIPDTGTGIPPNNFISLWVWDNINNKWRFYSPAMEADQTLDQYILDKGYEDFTITTIDSTTGAETTNTMKLRNGIGFWLNR
;
A
#
# COMPACT_ATOMS: atom_id res chain seq x y z
N MET A 1 -16.33 -61.22 -4.10
CA MET A 1 -16.71 -62.18 -3.03
C MET A 1 -16.10 -61.65 -1.72
N LYS A 2 -16.77 -61.63 -0.55
CA LYS A 2 -17.06 -62.76 0.40
C LYS A 2 -15.79 -63.57 0.69
N ARG A 3 -15.31 -63.84 1.92
CA ARG A 3 -15.73 -63.67 3.36
C ARG A 3 -14.49 -63.16 4.16
N LEU A 4 -14.42 -62.83 5.48
CA LEU A 4 -15.23 -62.63 6.71
C LEU A 4 -14.37 -61.64 7.58
N GLN A 5 -14.76 -60.80 8.55
CA GLN A 5 -15.86 -60.59 9.51
C GLN A 5 -15.87 -61.47 10.81
N ARG A 6 -15.92 -60.77 11.97
CA ARG A 6 -16.47 -61.12 13.33
C ARG A 6 -15.50 -61.39 14.49
N LEU A 7 -15.59 -60.53 15.52
CA LEU A 7 -16.43 -60.84 16.69
C LEU A 7 -17.04 -59.56 17.30
N PHE A 8 -17.97 -59.70 18.24
CA PHE A 8 -18.66 -58.62 18.97
C PHE A 8 -18.16 -58.55 20.42
N LEU A 9 -18.14 -57.36 21.01
CA LEU A 9 -18.64 -57.18 22.38
C LEU A 9 -19.16 -55.75 22.57
N THR A 10 -20.29 -55.60 23.24
CA THR A 10 -20.88 -54.30 23.58
C THR A 10 -20.90 -54.16 25.09
N LEU A 11 -20.35 -53.07 25.63
CA LEU A 11 -20.65 -52.61 26.98
C LEU A 11 -20.73 -51.09 27.00
N LEU A 12 -21.64 -50.57 27.82
CA LEU A 12 -21.99 -49.15 27.93
C LEU A 12 -21.55 -48.65 29.31
N LEU A 13 -20.86 -47.51 29.41
CA LEU A 13 -20.84 -46.60 30.57
C LEU A 13 -19.97 -45.35 30.32
N ILE A 14 -20.57 -44.17 30.53
CA ILE A 14 -20.04 -42.84 30.93
C ILE A 14 -18.62 -42.41 30.47
N PRO A 15 -18.46 -41.25 29.80
CA PRO A 15 -17.15 -40.67 29.52
C PRO A 15 -16.50 -40.06 30.77
N ILE A 16 -15.26 -40.43 31.05
CA ILE A 16 -14.36 -39.69 31.95
C ILE A 16 -13.42 -38.87 31.06
N THR A 17 -13.47 -37.54 31.17
CA THR A 17 -12.57 -36.64 30.43
C THR A 17 -11.18 -36.65 31.07
N SER A 18 -10.18 -37.23 30.40
CA SER A 18 -8.78 -36.92 30.71
C SER A 18 -8.41 -35.54 30.15
N PRO A 19 -7.50 -34.79 30.78
CA PRO A 19 -6.84 -33.67 30.11
C PRO A 19 -6.04 -34.18 28.90
N ALA A 20 -5.97 -33.39 27.84
CA ALA A 20 -5.10 -33.69 26.70
C ALA A 20 -3.63 -33.50 27.10
N MET A 21 -2.77 -34.46 26.74
CA MET A 21 -1.32 -34.29 26.85
C MET A 21 -0.84 -33.43 25.67
N ALA A 22 0.05 -32.48 25.95
CA ALA A 22 0.69 -31.69 24.91
C ALA A 22 1.80 -32.50 24.23
N GLU A 23 1.80 -32.52 22.89
CA GLU A 23 2.91 -33.06 22.10
C GLU A 23 3.91 -31.94 21.80
N THR A 24 5.20 -32.26 21.79
CA THR A 24 6.28 -31.29 21.56
C THR A 24 7.07 -31.67 20.33
N VAL A 25 7.12 -30.77 19.34
CA VAL A 25 7.96 -30.91 18.14
C VAL A 25 8.86 -29.68 18.07
N ASP A 26 10.17 -29.90 17.90
CA ASP A 26 11.21 -28.87 17.81
C ASP A 26 11.10 -27.75 18.87
N GLY A 27 10.86 -28.17 20.12
CA GLY A 27 10.75 -27.27 21.28
C GLY A 27 9.49 -26.39 21.31
N THR A 28 8.60 -26.49 20.32
CA THR A 28 7.39 -25.70 20.21
C THR A 28 6.18 -26.52 20.67
N ILE A 29 5.40 -25.96 21.60
CA ILE A 29 4.17 -26.57 22.11
C ILE A 29 2.97 -25.94 21.40
N TYR A 30 2.18 -26.75 20.72
CA TYR A 30 0.90 -26.35 20.15
C TYR A 30 -0.25 -26.72 21.10
N MET A 31 -1.22 -25.82 21.27
CA MET A 31 -2.44 -26.06 22.05
C MET A 31 -3.69 -25.71 21.23
N PRO A 32 -4.80 -26.46 21.37
CA PRO A 32 -6.05 -26.17 20.68
C PRO A 32 -6.78 -24.96 21.27
N SER A 33 -7.56 -24.27 20.43
CA SER A 33 -8.39 -23.13 20.82
C SER A 33 -9.58 -23.52 21.70
N ILE A 34 -9.84 -22.76 22.76
CA ILE A 34 -10.99 -22.91 23.67
C ILE A 34 -11.79 -21.60 23.72
N SER A 35 -13.13 -21.69 23.78
CA SER A 35 -14.07 -20.55 23.70
C SER A 35 -14.50 -19.99 25.06
N ALA A 36 -15.06 -18.77 25.05
CA ALA A 36 -15.14 -17.88 26.21
C ALA A 36 -16.36 -18.07 27.15
N TRP A 37 -16.15 -17.82 28.45
CA TRP A 37 -17.18 -17.65 29.50
C TRP A 37 -16.79 -16.51 30.48
N ALA A 38 -17.67 -16.20 31.43
CA ALA A 38 -17.90 -14.83 31.94
C ALA A 38 -17.13 -14.37 33.21
N SER A 39 -17.42 -13.13 33.62
CA SER A 39 -16.66 -12.29 34.57
C SER A 39 -16.89 -12.55 36.06
N GLY A 40 -15.83 -12.43 36.85
CA GLY A 40 -15.91 -12.13 38.29
C GLY A 40 -14.95 -12.93 39.19
N THR A 41 -13.67 -12.56 39.22
CA THR A 41 -12.65 -13.22 40.08
C THR A 41 -11.61 -12.23 40.61
N SER A 42 -11.09 -12.54 41.80
CA SER A 42 -9.85 -11.98 42.36
C SER A 42 -8.69 -12.99 42.21
N TRP A 43 -7.45 -12.53 42.37
CA TRP A 43 -6.24 -13.33 42.14
C TRP A 43 -5.31 -13.28 43.36
N THR A 44 -4.64 -14.42 43.63
CA THR A 44 -3.63 -14.57 44.67
C THR A 44 -2.43 -15.31 44.09
N TYR A 45 -1.21 -14.88 44.42
CA TYR A 45 0.02 -15.48 43.90
C TYR A 45 0.56 -16.61 44.80
N SER A 46 1.19 -17.60 44.18
CA SER A 46 2.03 -18.62 44.83
C SER A 46 3.28 -18.83 43.98
N SER A 47 4.44 -19.11 44.59
CA SER A 47 5.76 -18.98 43.96
C SER A 47 6.18 -20.13 43.03
N ASP A 48 5.46 -21.25 43.05
CA ASP A 48 6.07 -22.53 42.68
C ASP A 48 5.66 -23.01 41.28
N SER A 49 6.55 -22.73 40.32
CA SER A 49 6.69 -23.37 39.00
C SER A 49 5.60 -23.11 37.93
N TYR A 50 6.02 -22.48 36.82
CA TYR A 50 5.32 -22.35 35.53
C TYR A 50 3.91 -21.72 35.53
N LEU A 51 3.86 -20.38 35.43
CA LEU A 51 2.61 -19.65 35.22
C LEU A 51 2.15 -19.66 33.75
N CYS A 52 0.88 -20.00 33.53
CA CYS A 52 0.16 -19.68 32.30
C CYS A 52 -0.74 -18.46 32.56
N LEU A 53 -0.36 -17.27 32.07
CA LEU A 53 -1.18 -16.05 32.23
C LEU A 53 -2.33 -16.01 31.21
N GLY A 54 -3.50 -16.51 31.62
CA GLY A 54 -4.75 -16.36 30.89
C GLY A 54 -5.32 -14.94 31.01
N VAL A 55 -4.87 -14.02 30.16
CA VAL A 55 -5.49 -12.69 30.01
C VAL A 55 -6.79 -12.82 29.22
N GLN A 56 -7.94 -12.58 29.84
CA GLN A 56 -9.18 -12.35 29.09
C GLN A 56 -9.18 -10.89 28.56
N PRO A 57 -9.25 -10.66 27.24
CA PRO A 57 -9.57 -9.35 26.72
C PRO A 57 -11.06 -9.04 26.95
N PHE A 58 -11.39 -7.77 27.15
CA PHE A 58 -12.77 -7.31 27.00
C PHE A 58 -13.23 -7.52 25.54
N ALA A 59 -14.51 -7.85 25.35
CA ALA A 59 -15.06 -8.12 24.02
C ALA A 59 -14.86 -6.93 23.08
N GLY A 60 -13.99 -7.10 22.07
CA GLY A 60 -13.75 -6.12 21.01
C GLY A 60 -12.39 -5.39 21.03
N GLN A 61 -11.43 -5.76 21.88
CA GLN A 61 -10.08 -5.16 21.84
C GLN A 61 -8.90 -6.17 21.84
N ALA A 62 -7.73 -5.61 21.51
CA ALA A 62 -6.46 -6.28 21.21
C ALA A 62 -5.96 -7.27 22.28
N GLN A 63 -5.18 -8.27 21.86
CA GLN A 63 -4.59 -9.23 22.78
C GLN A 63 -3.36 -8.62 23.48
N ALA A 64 -3.32 -8.64 24.81
CA ALA A 64 -2.15 -8.26 25.58
C ALA A 64 -1.37 -9.51 26.01
N ARG A 65 -0.04 -9.50 25.86
CA ARG A 65 0.87 -10.52 26.40
C ARG A 65 1.89 -9.88 27.34
N ALA A 66 2.15 -10.56 28.46
CA ALA A 66 3.26 -10.23 29.34
C ALA A 66 4.40 -11.25 29.14
N ILE A 67 5.63 -10.78 29.04
CA ILE A 67 6.83 -11.62 28.89
C ILE A 67 7.83 -11.23 29.98
N TYR A 68 8.25 -12.22 30.78
CA TYR A 68 9.25 -12.05 31.84
C TYR A 68 10.65 -12.39 31.34
N SER A 69 11.61 -11.49 31.53
CA SER A 69 13.04 -11.80 31.42
C SER A 69 13.63 -12.04 32.80
N SER A 70 14.06 -13.28 33.05
CA SER A 70 14.84 -13.65 34.23
C SER A 70 16.27 -13.11 34.19
N ARG A 71 16.78 -12.72 33.01
CA ARG A 71 18.11 -12.11 32.84
C ARG A 71 18.14 -10.67 33.37
N ASP A 72 17.05 -9.95 33.14
CA ASP A 72 16.95 -8.51 33.37
C ASP A 72 16.01 -8.17 34.55
N ASN A 73 15.47 -9.19 35.22
CA ASN A 73 14.44 -9.15 36.27
C ASN A 73 13.26 -8.21 35.94
N ALA A 74 12.79 -8.32 34.70
CA ALA A 74 11.86 -7.36 34.10
C ALA A 74 10.64 -8.04 33.45
N TYR A 75 9.48 -7.42 33.60
CA TYR A 75 8.27 -7.77 32.85
C TYR A 75 8.05 -6.75 31.73
N THR A 76 7.93 -7.25 30.51
CA THR A 76 7.56 -6.46 29.32
C THR A 76 6.11 -6.75 28.94
N TYR A 77 5.34 -5.70 28.66
CA TYR A 77 3.93 -5.80 28.30
C TYR A 77 3.73 -5.38 26.86
N TRP A 78 3.14 -6.26 26.06
CA TRP A 78 3.00 -6.09 24.62
C TRP A 78 1.52 -6.14 24.22
N LEU A 79 1.09 -5.18 23.40
CA LEU A 79 -0.20 -5.20 22.72
C LEU A 79 -0.02 -5.80 21.33
N ILE A 80 -0.92 -6.71 20.95
CA ILE A 80 -1.03 -7.28 19.60
C ILE A 80 -2.39 -6.88 19.05
N ASN A 81 -2.40 -5.97 18.09
CA ASN A 81 -3.57 -5.58 17.32
C ASN A 81 -3.36 -5.95 15.83
N ASN A 82 -4.25 -5.47 14.94
CA ASN A 82 -4.17 -5.77 13.50
C ASN A 82 -3.02 -5.02 12.79
N ASP A 83 -2.42 -4.01 13.43
CA ASP A 83 -1.41 -3.12 12.85
C ASP A 83 0.01 -3.52 13.28
N GLY A 84 0.17 -4.37 14.31
CA GLY A 84 1.46 -4.93 14.72
C GLY A 84 1.57 -5.28 16.20
N LEU A 85 2.83 -5.39 16.65
CA LEU A 85 3.27 -5.69 18.01
C LEU A 85 3.84 -4.41 18.67
N TYR A 86 3.23 -3.95 19.76
CA TYR A 86 3.56 -2.68 20.41
C TYR A 86 3.97 -2.87 21.88
N LEU A 87 5.13 -2.35 22.28
CA LEU A 87 5.57 -2.35 23.68
C LEU A 87 4.81 -1.27 24.47
N LEU A 88 3.94 -1.69 25.39
CA LEU A 88 3.23 -0.82 26.33
C LEU A 88 4.12 -0.31 27.46
N GLY A 89 5.17 -1.07 27.79
CA GLY A 89 6.16 -0.70 28.80
C GLY A 89 6.96 -1.89 29.34
N ALA A 90 8.05 -1.57 30.04
CA ALA A 90 8.89 -2.52 30.76
C ALA A 90 8.97 -2.11 32.23
N TYR A 91 8.70 -3.05 33.14
CA TYR A 91 8.80 -2.85 34.59
C TYR A 91 9.97 -3.68 35.15
N TYR A 92 10.97 -2.99 35.69
CA TYR A 92 12.13 -3.57 36.37
C TYR A 92 11.84 -3.66 37.87
N PHE A 93 12.05 -4.84 38.46
CA PHE A 93 11.91 -5.02 39.91
C PHE A 93 13.28 -4.97 40.60
N ASN A 94 13.56 -3.87 41.32
CA ASN A 94 14.57 -3.89 42.38
C ASN A 94 13.99 -4.63 43.60
N VAL A 95 14.03 -5.96 43.58
CA VAL A 95 13.77 -6.79 44.77
C VAL A 95 15.01 -6.67 45.67
N PRO A 96 14.91 -6.13 46.89
CA PRO A 96 16.02 -6.15 47.82
C PRO A 96 16.32 -7.60 48.20
N THR A 97 17.55 -8.06 48.02
CA THR A 97 17.97 -9.43 48.35
C THR A 97 18.17 -9.62 49.85
N THR A 98 17.11 -9.42 50.64
CA THR A 98 17.07 -9.74 52.07
C THR A 98 17.01 -11.25 52.25
N SER A 99 18.17 -11.87 52.52
CA SER A 99 18.29 -13.30 52.77
C SER A 99 17.45 -13.75 53.97
N GLY A 100 16.49 -14.65 53.73
CA GLY A 100 15.85 -15.45 54.80
C GLY A 100 14.42 -15.07 55.22
N GLY A 101 13.72 -14.19 54.51
CA GLY A 101 12.31 -13.85 54.81
C GLY A 101 11.40 -13.92 53.59
N GLN A 102 10.31 -14.70 53.66
CA GLN A 102 9.24 -14.65 52.66
C GLN A 102 8.41 -13.37 52.83
N ALA A 103 8.64 -12.38 51.97
CA ALA A 103 7.84 -11.16 51.91
C ALA A 103 6.68 -11.33 50.91
N THR A 104 5.50 -11.73 51.39
CA THR A 104 4.28 -11.77 50.57
C THR A 104 3.72 -10.36 50.35
N THR A 105 4.30 -9.61 49.42
CA THR A 105 3.81 -8.27 49.03
C THR A 105 2.73 -8.38 47.95
N SER A 106 1.45 -8.39 48.36
CA SER A 106 0.31 -8.34 47.45
C SER A 106 0.19 -6.96 46.79
N LEU A 107 0.66 -6.82 45.55
CA LEU A 107 0.62 -5.56 44.79
C LEU A 107 -0.56 -5.53 43.80
N THR A 108 -1.72 -5.07 44.26
CA THR A 108 -2.92 -4.91 43.42
C THR A 108 -2.80 -3.66 42.52
N THR A 109 -2.19 -3.81 41.35
CA THR A 109 -2.00 -2.71 40.39
C THR A 109 -3.22 -2.52 39.48
N THR A 110 -4.28 -1.89 39.99
CA THR A 110 -5.48 -1.58 39.19
C THR A 110 -5.20 -0.42 38.23
N TYR A 111 -5.06 -0.71 36.93
CA TYR A 111 -4.76 0.29 35.90
C TYR A 111 -6.01 1.08 35.48
N LEU A 112 -6.41 2.07 36.27
CA LEU A 112 -7.50 2.99 35.99
C LEU A 112 -6.98 4.27 35.30
N GLY A 113 -6.53 4.13 34.06
CA GLY A 113 -5.97 5.23 33.27
C GLY A 113 -6.41 5.19 31.81
N THR A 114 -7.03 6.27 31.33
CA THR A 114 -7.17 6.55 29.90
C THR A 114 -5.80 6.96 29.37
N ASN A 115 -5.10 6.04 28.68
CA ASN A 115 -3.88 6.40 27.97
C ASN A 115 -4.22 7.30 26.79
N ASN A 116 -4.15 8.61 27.03
CA ASN A 116 -3.88 9.58 25.99
C ASN A 116 -2.44 9.33 25.53
N SER A 117 -2.26 8.39 24.61
CA SER A 117 -1.02 8.23 23.84
C SER A 117 -0.59 9.60 23.32
N PRO A 118 0.72 9.90 23.18
CA PRO A 118 1.12 10.89 22.19
C PRO A 118 0.40 10.52 20.89
N GLY A 119 -0.36 11.46 20.32
CA GLY A 119 -1.05 11.23 19.05
C GLY A 119 -0.01 10.89 18.00
N LEU A 120 -0.27 9.93 17.10
CA LEU A 120 0.71 9.58 16.08
C LEU A 120 1.11 10.84 15.31
N LEU A 121 2.42 11.03 15.11
CA LEU A 121 2.92 12.05 14.20
C LEU A 121 2.39 11.75 12.80
N VAL A 122 1.45 12.58 12.36
CA VAL A 122 0.83 12.43 11.04
C VAL A 122 1.84 12.83 9.98
N ILE A 123 2.59 11.85 9.48
CA ILE A 123 3.48 12.01 8.33
C ILE A 123 2.60 12.37 7.12
N PRO A 124 2.81 13.52 6.45
CA PRO A 124 2.04 13.90 5.28
C PRO A 124 2.34 12.97 4.10
N ALA A 125 1.40 12.87 3.16
CA ALA A 125 1.48 11.96 1.99
C ALA A 125 2.69 12.21 1.06
N SER A 126 3.36 13.35 1.21
CA SER A 126 4.66 13.65 0.63
C SER A 126 5.55 14.39 1.64
N VAL A 127 6.83 14.04 1.68
CA VAL A 127 7.87 14.68 2.50
C VAL A 127 9.12 14.92 1.66
N THR A 128 9.77 16.07 1.85
CA THR A 128 10.98 16.44 1.10
C THR A 128 12.22 16.11 1.92
N THR A 129 13.27 15.57 1.30
CA THR A 129 14.54 15.32 2.00
C THR A 129 15.10 16.64 2.55
N GLY A 130 15.42 16.66 3.84
CA GLY A 130 15.79 17.86 4.59
C GLY A 130 14.66 18.47 5.44
N THR A 131 13.41 18.02 5.31
CA THR A 131 12.34 18.46 6.23
C THR A 131 12.40 17.72 7.56
N THR A 132 12.36 18.49 8.65
CA THR A 132 12.06 18.00 10.00
C THR A 132 10.60 18.28 10.34
N LEU A 133 9.83 17.24 10.62
CA LEU A 133 8.53 17.34 11.28
C LEU A 133 8.76 17.41 12.80
N LEU A 134 7.98 18.24 13.50
CA LEU A 134 8.06 18.40 14.95
C LEU A 134 6.69 18.20 15.57
N GLN A 135 6.64 17.48 16.69
CA GLN A 135 5.46 17.38 17.53
C GLN A 135 5.86 17.49 19.00
N SER A 136 5.04 18.16 19.79
CA SER A 136 5.22 18.20 21.24
C SER A 136 3.88 18.13 21.95
N GLY A 137 3.92 17.75 23.22
CA GLY A 137 2.74 17.67 24.06
C GLY A 137 3.07 17.17 25.46
N THR A 138 2.04 16.82 26.22
CA THR A 138 2.18 16.25 27.56
C THR A 138 1.39 14.96 27.69
N VAL A 139 1.98 13.97 28.37
CA VAL A 139 1.32 12.75 28.81
C VAL A 139 1.17 12.83 30.33
N SER A 140 -0.05 12.69 30.83
CA SER A 140 -0.33 12.72 32.27
C SER A 140 -0.70 11.33 32.77
N TYR A 141 0.03 10.88 33.78
CA TYR A 141 -0.18 9.61 34.46
C TYR A 141 -0.82 9.84 35.82
N SER A 142 -1.73 8.96 36.22
CA SER A 142 -2.32 8.94 37.56
C SER A 142 -2.32 7.52 38.10
N TRP A 143 -1.79 7.35 39.31
CA TRP A 143 -1.74 6.05 39.99
C TRP A 143 -2.87 5.91 41.01
N GLY A 144 -3.26 4.67 41.32
CA GLY A 144 -4.36 4.37 42.25
C GLY A 144 -4.15 4.85 43.70
N ASN A 145 -2.94 5.31 44.05
CA ASN A 145 -2.63 5.97 45.32
C ASN A 145 -2.89 7.50 45.30
N GLY A 146 -3.44 8.05 44.21
CA GLY A 146 -3.70 9.48 44.04
C GLY A 146 -2.50 10.31 43.56
N SER A 147 -1.30 9.72 43.44
CA SER A 147 -0.15 10.40 42.82
C SER A 147 -0.41 10.69 41.34
N LYS A 148 0.15 11.79 40.84
CA LYS A 148 0.11 12.18 39.43
C LYS A 148 1.50 12.57 38.95
N ALA A 149 1.75 12.36 37.66
CA ALA A 149 2.91 12.85 36.94
C ALA A 149 2.46 13.44 35.61
N THR A 150 3.18 14.44 35.14
CA THR A 150 3.02 14.97 33.78
C THR A 150 4.41 15.02 33.16
N LEU A 151 4.58 14.28 32.06
CA LEU A 151 5.80 14.28 31.25
C LEU A 151 5.53 15.07 29.98
N SER A 152 6.41 16.01 29.65
CA SER A 152 6.45 16.65 28.35
C SER A 152 7.22 15.77 27.39
N TYR A 153 6.71 15.59 26.17
CA TYR A 153 7.46 14.96 25.08
C TYR A 153 7.67 15.98 23.95
N ASN A 154 8.84 15.89 23.31
CA ASN A 154 9.13 16.47 22.01
C ASN A 154 9.58 15.32 21.10
N ASP A 155 8.85 15.08 20.01
CA ASP A 155 9.24 14.20 18.92
C ASP A 155 9.70 15.04 17.73
N SER A 156 10.72 14.57 17.02
CA SER A 156 11.32 15.24 15.88
C SER A 156 11.77 14.22 14.84
N VAL A 157 11.22 14.33 13.63
CA VAL A 157 11.38 13.34 12.56
C VAL A 157 11.93 14.01 11.31
N THR A 158 13.16 13.66 10.94
CA THR A 158 13.90 14.26 9.82
C THR A 158 14.14 13.25 8.72
N PHE A 159 13.72 13.57 7.49
CA PHE A 159 13.97 12.73 6.32
C PHE A 159 15.30 13.13 5.68
N THR A 160 16.36 12.38 5.97
CA THR A 160 17.75 12.82 5.70
C THR A 160 18.28 12.54 4.30
N GLY A 161 17.61 11.67 3.53
CA GLY A 161 18.03 11.31 2.17
C GLY A 161 17.65 9.88 1.82
N PHE A 162 18.22 9.38 0.73
CA PHE A 162 18.17 7.96 0.37
C PHE A 162 19.54 7.32 0.56
N GLU A 163 19.57 6.10 1.09
CA GLU A 163 20.79 5.31 1.33
C GLU A 163 20.61 3.88 0.81
N SER A 164 21.68 3.30 0.29
CA SER A 164 21.70 1.90 -0.13
C SER A 164 21.83 0.99 1.11
N LYS A 165 20.76 0.27 1.46
CA LYS A 165 20.70 -0.57 2.66
C LYS A 165 20.50 -2.04 2.25
N THR A 166 21.47 -2.88 2.58
CA THR A 166 21.39 -4.32 2.40
C THR A 166 20.67 -4.97 3.57
N VAL A 167 19.72 -5.87 3.28
CA VAL A 167 19.01 -6.69 4.26
C VAL A 167 19.27 -8.17 3.96
N PRO A 168 19.78 -8.95 4.92
CA PRO A 168 20.01 -10.39 4.74
C PRO A 168 18.69 -11.16 4.86
N PHE A 169 18.29 -11.91 3.83
CA PHE A 169 17.06 -12.68 3.79
C PHE A 169 17.30 -14.11 3.33
N ARG A 170 17.08 -15.09 4.23
CA ARG A 170 17.17 -16.55 3.94
C ARG A 170 18.47 -16.98 3.22
N GLY A 171 19.60 -16.33 3.52
CA GLY A 171 20.89 -16.63 2.89
C GLY A 171 21.13 -15.95 1.53
N LYS A 172 20.31 -14.96 1.16
CA LYS A 172 20.58 -14.01 0.08
C LYS A 172 20.51 -12.59 0.62
N ASP A 173 21.51 -11.78 0.28
CA ASP A 173 21.54 -10.37 0.64
C ASP A 173 20.84 -9.53 -0.44
N THR A 174 19.78 -8.82 -0.07
CA THR A 174 19.05 -7.93 -1.00
C THR A 174 19.34 -6.48 -0.64
N THR A 175 19.85 -5.71 -1.61
CA THR A 175 20.18 -4.29 -1.44
C THR A 175 19.06 -3.40 -1.97
N TYR A 176 18.53 -2.54 -1.11
CA TYR A 176 17.45 -1.61 -1.43
C TYR A 176 17.96 -0.16 -1.41
N ASN A 177 17.46 0.67 -2.32
CA ASN A 177 17.56 2.12 -2.17
C ASN A 177 16.44 2.58 -1.22
N ALA A 178 16.80 3.02 -0.01
CA ALA A 178 15.86 3.23 1.08
C ALA A 178 15.88 4.68 1.62
N LEU A 179 14.69 5.24 1.85
CA LEU A 179 14.51 6.53 2.49
C LEU A 179 14.95 6.44 3.96
N LYS A 180 15.84 7.33 4.38
CA LYS A 180 16.43 7.38 5.71
C LYS A 180 15.70 8.40 6.59
N ARG A 181 14.84 7.91 7.49
CA ARG A 181 14.15 8.67 8.53
C ARG A 181 15.01 8.66 9.80
N GLN A 182 15.37 9.82 10.33
CA GLN A 182 15.84 9.96 11.72
C GLN A 182 14.66 10.39 12.59
N GLU A 183 14.55 9.81 13.78
CA GLU A 183 13.48 10.04 14.75
C GLU A 183 14.11 10.18 16.14
N THR A 184 13.98 11.38 16.71
CA THR A 184 14.55 11.78 18.00
C THR A 184 13.42 12.17 18.94
N ILE A 185 13.21 11.34 19.97
CA ILE A 185 12.16 11.51 20.97
C ILE A 185 12.80 11.89 22.31
N LEU A 186 12.45 13.07 22.82
CA LEU A 186 12.85 13.59 24.12
C LEU A 186 11.66 13.59 25.07
N ILE A 187 11.71 12.77 26.13
CA ILE A 187 10.70 12.75 27.21
C ILE A 187 11.31 13.34 28.47
N SER A 188 10.65 14.34 29.06
CA SER A 188 11.14 15.02 30.26
C SER A 188 10.01 15.37 31.24
N GLY A 189 10.26 15.25 32.55
CA GLY A 189 9.27 15.61 33.58
C GLY A 189 9.55 14.95 34.92
N PHE A 190 8.57 15.00 35.84
CA PHE A 190 8.71 14.44 37.18
C PHE A 190 7.82 13.20 37.38
N ILE A 191 8.43 12.10 37.83
CA ILE A 191 7.74 10.90 38.31
C ILE A 191 7.88 10.86 39.83
N GLY A 192 6.84 11.33 40.52
CA GLY A 192 6.94 11.65 41.95
C GLY A 192 7.98 12.76 42.18
N ASN A 193 8.99 12.48 43.00
CA ASN A 193 10.07 13.42 43.28
C ASN A 193 11.29 13.27 42.33
N THR A 194 11.29 12.26 41.44
CA THR A 194 12.40 11.99 40.53
C THR A 194 12.20 12.73 39.22
N TYR A 195 13.14 13.59 38.84
CA TYR A 195 13.19 14.13 37.48
C TYR A 195 13.68 13.05 36.52
N THR A 196 12.90 12.80 35.48
CA THR A 196 13.25 11.90 34.38
C THR A 196 13.53 12.74 33.14
N ASN A 197 14.63 12.46 32.47
CA ASN A 197 14.94 12.93 31.14
C ASN A 197 15.44 11.74 30.33
N THR A 198 14.87 11.51 29.14
CA THR A 198 15.18 10.34 28.31
C THR A 198 15.18 10.77 26.85
N LEU A 199 16.30 10.51 26.18
CA LEU A 199 16.49 10.73 24.76
C LEU A 199 16.58 9.37 24.06
N ALA A 200 15.73 9.14 23.08
CA ALA A 200 15.78 8.00 22.20
C ALA A 200 15.97 8.48 20.77
N ASP A 201 17.14 8.20 20.20
CA ASP A 201 17.46 8.48 18.79
C ASP A 201 17.36 7.17 18.00
N SER A 202 16.69 7.19 16.86
CA SER A 202 16.62 6.04 15.96
C SER A 202 16.75 6.45 14.50
N THR A 203 17.36 5.57 13.70
CA THR A 203 17.45 5.70 12.25
C THR A 203 16.67 4.56 11.62
N LEU A 204 15.62 4.89 10.88
CA LEU A 204 14.70 3.95 10.26
C LEU A 204 14.82 4.03 8.74
N TYR A 205 14.88 2.89 8.06
CA TYR A 205 15.03 2.79 6.62
C TYR A 205 13.76 2.25 5.99
N TYR A 206 13.25 2.95 4.98
CA TYR A 206 12.01 2.58 4.29
C TYR A 206 12.28 2.35 2.79
N ALA A 207 11.98 1.15 2.29
CA ALA A 207 12.10 0.84 0.86
C ALA A 207 10.75 1.01 0.14
N LYS A 208 10.79 1.52 -1.10
CA LYS A 208 9.60 1.74 -1.94
C LYS A 208 8.84 0.42 -2.14
N ASN A 209 7.50 0.48 -2.05
CA ASN A 209 6.58 -0.66 -2.13
C ASN A 209 6.75 -1.74 -1.04
N ILE A 210 7.62 -1.54 -0.05
CA ILE A 210 7.90 -2.50 1.03
C ILE A 210 7.54 -1.89 2.41
N GLY A 211 7.95 -0.65 2.68
CA GLY A 211 7.81 -0.03 4.01
C GLY A 211 9.11 -0.11 4.81
N LYS A 212 9.04 -0.15 6.16
CA LYS A 212 10.21 -0.19 7.05
C LYS A 212 10.98 -1.50 6.86
N ILE A 213 12.22 -1.43 6.37
CA ILE A 213 13.10 -2.58 6.13
C ILE A 213 14.17 -2.79 7.22
N ALA A 214 14.53 -1.72 7.95
CA ALA A 214 15.50 -1.79 9.04
C ALA A 214 15.28 -0.66 10.06
N ALA A 215 15.68 -0.90 11.31
CA ALA A 215 15.95 0.12 12.31
C ALA A 215 17.38 -0.03 12.83
N ASP A 216 18.13 1.06 12.89
CA ASP A 216 19.33 1.20 13.72
C ASP A 216 18.97 2.13 14.88
N THR A 217 18.66 1.55 16.05
CA THR A 217 18.23 2.28 17.25
C THR A 217 19.42 2.59 18.15
N ILE A 218 19.52 3.82 18.64
CA ILE A 218 20.56 4.30 19.57
C ILE A 218 19.87 4.92 20.79
N THR A 219 19.44 4.07 21.71
CA THR A 219 18.82 4.52 22.95
C THR A 219 19.90 4.97 23.94
N THR A 220 19.83 6.21 24.43
CA THR A 220 20.80 6.74 25.41
C THR A 220 20.08 7.14 26.71
N VAL A 221 19.93 6.19 27.62
CA VAL A 221 19.35 6.43 28.96
C VAL A 221 20.49 6.69 29.94
N ASN A 222 20.53 7.88 30.53
CA ASN A 222 21.48 8.25 31.59
C ASN A 222 22.97 7.98 31.26
N GLY A 223 23.36 8.14 29.99
CA GLY A 223 24.73 7.88 29.52
C GLY A 223 25.05 6.41 29.19
N ILE A 224 24.09 5.49 29.32
CA ILE A 224 24.19 4.13 28.78
C ILE A 224 23.63 4.15 27.36
N THR A 225 24.52 4.02 26.37
CA THR A 225 24.15 3.82 24.96
C THR A 225 23.91 2.33 24.71
N SER A 226 22.71 1.98 24.24
CA SER A 226 22.43 0.65 23.67
C SER A 226 22.11 0.78 22.19
N SER A 227 22.87 0.06 21.36
CA SER A 227 22.61 -0.10 19.94
C SER A 227 21.90 -1.42 19.67
N PHE A 228 20.82 -1.38 18.89
CA PHE A 228 20.12 -2.56 18.40
C PHE A 228 19.71 -2.33 16.95
N SER A 229 20.13 -3.23 16.06
CA SER A 229 19.68 -3.25 14.67
C SER A 229 18.58 -4.29 14.49
N GLU A 230 17.37 -3.83 14.16
CA GLU A 230 16.19 -4.67 13.93
C GLU A 230 15.93 -4.83 12.43
N TYR A 231 15.91 -6.08 11.97
CA TYR A 231 15.41 -6.45 10.64
C TYR A 231 14.00 -7.02 10.80
N LEU A 232 12.99 -6.36 10.21
CA LEU A 232 11.60 -6.80 10.28
C LEU A 232 11.34 -7.93 9.27
N THR A 233 10.48 -8.88 9.64
CA THR A 233 10.00 -9.96 8.77
C THR A 233 8.67 -9.59 8.10
N GLU A 234 8.31 -10.32 7.03
CA GLU A 234 7.30 -9.93 6.02
C GLU A 234 5.87 -9.63 6.53
N THR A 235 5.51 -9.96 7.77
CA THR A 235 4.11 -9.99 8.25
C THR A 235 3.43 -8.62 8.38
N ASN A 236 4.14 -7.50 8.20
CA ASN A 236 3.67 -6.16 8.56
C ASN A 236 3.85 -5.11 7.43
N LEU A 237 3.94 -5.56 6.18
CA LEU A 237 4.30 -4.72 5.01
C LEU A 237 3.05 -4.28 4.22
N VAL A 238 2.52 -3.09 4.54
CA VAL A 238 1.44 -2.46 3.75
C VAL A 238 2.04 -1.60 2.63
N PRO A 239 1.67 -1.81 1.34
CA PRO A 239 2.21 -1.00 0.24
C PRO A 239 1.76 0.47 0.30
N LEU A 240 2.69 1.38 0.59
CA LEU A 240 2.49 2.82 0.46
C LEU A 240 2.61 3.25 -1.01
N SER A 241 1.49 3.61 -1.63
CA SER A 241 1.43 4.08 -3.01
C SER A 241 1.58 5.61 -3.13
N SER A 242 2.82 6.10 -3.23
CA SER A 242 3.11 7.44 -3.75
C SER A 242 4.47 7.49 -4.44
N ASP A 243 4.51 8.03 -5.67
CA ASP A 243 5.74 8.23 -6.43
C ASP A 243 6.43 9.53 -6.00
N ALA A 244 7.47 9.41 -5.17
CA ALA A 244 8.36 10.50 -4.79
C ALA A 244 9.77 10.26 -5.37
N THR A 245 10.01 10.78 -6.58
CA THR A 245 11.34 10.83 -7.20
C THR A 245 12.03 12.15 -6.87
N SER A 246 13.33 12.13 -6.59
CA SER A 246 14.08 13.34 -6.19
C SER A 246 14.12 14.39 -7.29
N GLY A 247 14.00 15.66 -6.90
CA GLY A 247 13.75 16.79 -7.80
C GLY A 247 14.95 17.21 -8.65
N THR A 248 15.08 16.61 -9.83
CA THR A 248 15.31 17.43 -11.04
C THR A 248 13.94 17.78 -11.61
N THR A 249 13.70 19.03 -12.01
CA THR A 249 12.48 19.38 -12.76
C THR A 249 12.59 18.92 -14.21
N THR A 250 12.64 17.60 -14.41
CA THR A 250 12.39 16.99 -15.72
C THR A 250 10.96 17.31 -16.09
N THR A 251 10.77 18.19 -17.05
CA THR A 251 9.46 18.40 -17.67
C THR A 251 9.02 17.05 -18.23
N ASN A 252 8.00 16.44 -17.62
CA ASN A 252 7.50 15.14 -18.06
C ASN A 252 6.90 15.31 -19.45
N VAL A 253 7.64 14.92 -20.49
CA VAL A 253 7.23 15.03 -21.89
C VAL A 253 6.69 13.69 -22.39
N ILE A 254 5.80 13.75 -23.39
CA ILE A 254 5.45 12.60 -24.22
C ILE A 254 6.10 12.80 -25.58
N ASP A 255 6.85 11.81 -26.04
CA ASP A 255 7.38 11.77 -27.40
C ASP A 255 6.27 11.42 -28.41
N LEU A 256 6.15 12.21 -29.47
CA LEU A 256 5.21 12.03 -30.56
C LEU A 256 5.98 11.78 -31.86
N ALA A 257 5.65 10.68 -32.54
CA ALA A 257 6.11 10.43 -33.89
C ALA A 257 5.24 11.20 -34.90
N LEU A 258 5.80 11.44 -36.09
CA LEU A 258 5.08 11.95 -37.26
C LEU A 258 3.76 11.17 -37.49
N GLY A 259 2.70 11.87 -37.90
CA GLY A 259 1.39 11.27 -38.14
C GLY A 259 0.48 11.29 -36.92
N TRP A 260 -0.36 10.26 -36.78
CA TRP A 260 -1.43 10.21 -35.79
C TRP A 260 -0.98 9.55 -34.49
N ASN A 261 -1.05 10.29 -33.38
CA ASN A 261 -0.72 9.79 -32.05
C ASN A 261 -2.00 9.74 -31.20
N LEU A 262 -2.26 8.60 -30.54
CA LEU A 262 -3.36 8.42 -29.60
C LEU A 262 -2.85 8.62 -28.17
N LEU A 263 -3.28 9.72 -27.55
CA LEU A 263 -2.65 10.27 -26.37
C LEU A 263 -3.64 10.36 -25.20
N GLY A 264 -3.15 10.28 -23.97
CA GLY A 264 -3.98 10.21 -22.77
C GLY A 264 -3.52 11.18 -21.70
N ASN A 265 -4.42 12.07 -21.24
CA ASN A 265 -4.14 12.87 -20.05
C ASN A 265 -4.29 12.00 -18.79
N GLY A 266 -3.19 11.36 -18.40
CA GLY A 266 -3.11 10.55 -17.20
C GLY A 266 -2.98 11.34 -15.89
N THR A 267 -3.23 12.66 -15.89
CA THR A 267 -3.06 13.53 -14.72
C THR A 267 -4.38 14.17 -14.28
N ASP A 268 -4.44 14.64 -13.02
CA ASP A 268 -5.59 15.38 -12.48
C ASP A 268 -5.71 16.83 -12.98
N GLN A 269 -4.68 17.37 -13.61
CA GLN A 269 -4.68 18.70 -14.21
C GLN A 269 -5.15 18.65 -15.67
N SER A 270 -5.73 19.74 -16.16
CA SER A 270 -6.17 19.86 -17.56
C SER A 270 -5.03 20.26 -18.50
N ILE A 271 -4.98 19.67 -19.70
CA ILE A 271 -4.13 20.17 -20.78
C ILE A 271 -4.91 21.26 -21.53
N THR A 272 -4.46 22.51 -21.45
CA THR A 272 -4.97 23.60 -22.30
C THR A 272 -4.63 23.34 -23.75
N VAL A 273 -5.59 23.49 -24.66
CA VAL A 273 -5.40 23.29 -26.10
C VAL A 273 -5.34 24.65 -26.78
N ASN A 274 -4.12 25.04 -27.19
CA ASN A 274 -3.82 26.28 -27.90
C ASN A 274 -2.50 26.14 -28.69
N THR A 275 -2.08 27.20 -29.39
CA THR A 275 -0.86 27.24 -30.21
C THR A 275 0.46 27.21 -29.43
N SER A 276 0.46 27.38 -28.10
CA SER A 276 1.67 27.22 -27.27
C SER A 276 1.88 25.79 -26.78
N THR A 277 0.79 25.02 -26.63
CA THR A 277 0.83 23.57 -26.32
C THR A 277 0.92 22.73 -27.60
N PHE A 278 0.32 23.21 -28.70
CA PHE A 278 0.32 22.54 -30.00
C PHE A 278 0.68 23.54 -31.13
N PRO A 279 1.97 23.81 -31.38
CA PRO A 279 2.41 24.80 -32.38
C PRO A 279 2.08 24.45 -33.83
N THR A 280 1.90 25.47 -34.66
CA THR A 280 1.59 25.39 -36.10
C THR A 280 2.63 24.64 -36.93
N GLU A 281 3.88 24.63 -36.48
CA GLU A 281 5.02 24.01 -37.15
C GLU A 281 5.16 22.51 -36.81
N GLN A 282 4.35 22.04 -35.85
CA GLN A 282 4.44 20.71 -35.26
C GLN A 282 3.13 19.94 -35.33
N PHE A 283 1.98 20.61 -35.38
CA PHE A 283 0.66 19.97 -35.35
C PHE A 283 -0.26 20.48 -36.47
N ALA A 284 -0.93 19.56 -37.16
CA ALA A 284 -2.00 19.89 -38.09
C ALA A 284 -3.36 20.02 -37.38
N THR A 285 -3.70 19.05 -36.52
CA THR A 285 -5.01 19.02 -35.83
C THR A 285 -4.95 18.23 -34.52
N VAL A 286 -5.75 18.63 -33.53
CA VAL A 286 -5.98 17.91 -32.29
C VAL A 286 -7.48 17.62 -32.13
N TRP A 287 -7.83 16.41 -31.72
CA TRP A 287 -9.22 15.94 -31.64
C TRP A 287 -9.50 15.23 -30.33
N LYS A 288 -10.69 15.42 -29.77
CA LYS A 288 -11.17 14.69 -28.58
C LYS A 288 -12.59 14.20 -28.80
N TRP A 289 -12.88 12.96 -28.47
CA TRP A 289 -14.24 12.44 -28.45
C TRP A 289 -14.92 12.84 -27.15
N ASN A 290 -16.09 13.46 -27.24
CA ASN A 290 -16.96 13.75 -26.12
C ASN A 290 -18.13 12.77 -26.15
N ALA A 291 -18.05 11.72 -25.32
CA ALA A 291 -19.03 10.64 -25.29
C ALA A 291 -20.41 11.08 -24.75
N ALA A 292 -20.45 12.08 -23.85
CA ALA A 292 -21.70 12.60 -23.28
C ALA A 292 -22.55 13.34 -24.32
N ASP A 293 -21.91 14.17 -25.15
CA ASP A 293 -22.56 14.89 -26.26
C ASP A 293 -22.57 14.09 -27.58
N ASN A 294 -21.99 12.87 -27.59
CA ASN A 294 -21.78 12.03 -28.77
C ASN A 294 -21.13 12.80 -29.95
N GLN A 295 -20.13 13.62 -29.64
CA GLN A 295 -19.58 14.64 -30.55
C GLN A 295 -18.04 14.67 -30.55
N TRP A 296 -17.45 14.95 -31.71
CA TRP A 296 -16.04 15.32 -31.79
C TRP A 296 -15.81 16.78 -31.41
N ALA A 297 -14.82 17.04 -30.55
CA ALA A 297 -14.25 18.35 -30.32
C ALA A 297 -12.94 18.49 -31.14
N PHE A 298 -12.77 19.64 -31.78
CA PHE A 298 -11.74 19.89 -32.79
C PHE A 298 -10.90 21.14 -32.49
N PHE A 299 -9.59 21.05 -32.74
CA PHE A 299 -8.65 22.18 -32.76
C PHE A 299 -7.69 22.07 -33.96
N ASN A 300 -7.40 23.19 -34.58
CA ASN A 300 -6.33 23.34 -35.56
C ASN A 300 -5.55 24.63 -35.21
N PRO A 301 -4.23 24.57 -34.96
CA PRO A 301 -3.44 25.75 -34.61
C PRO A 301 -3.28 26.76 -35.75
N SER A 302 -3.52 26.35 -37.01
CA SER A 302 -3.40 27.22 -38.19
C SER A 302 -4.65 28.07 -38.49
N MET A 303 -5.65 28.07 -37.61
CA MET A 303 -6.91 28.80 -37.76
C MET A 303 -7.05 29.88 -36.69
N SER A 304 -7.69 31.00 -37.01
CA SER A 304 -8.15 31.97 -36.01
C SER A 304 -9.22 31.35 -35.10
N ALA A 305 -9.51 31.98 -33.96
CA ALA A 305 -10.57 31.51 -33.06
C ALA A 305 -11.96 31.55 -33.74
N GLU A 306 -12.19 32.55 -34.58
CA GLU A 306 -13.39 32.75 -35.39
C GLU A 306 -13.49 31.68 -36.50
N GLU A 307 -12.40 31.46 -37.24
CA GLU A 307 -12.32 30.42 -38.29
C GLU A 307 -12.52 29.02 -37.72
N LEU A 308 -11.88 28.71 -36.58
CA LEU A 308 -12.00 27.43 -35.90
C LEU A 308 -13.43 27.20 -35.39
N SER A 309 -14.05 28.22 -34.80
CA SER A 309 -15.45 28.19 -34.34
C SER A 309 -16.42 27.98 -35.52
N GLN A 310 -16.24 28.72 -36.61
CA GLN A 310 -17.05 28.57 -37.81
C GLN A 310 -16.87 27.20 -38.46
N TYR A 311 -15.63 26.70 -38.56
CA TYR A 311 -15.34 25.37 -39.11
C TYR A 311 -15.98 24.27 -38.26
N ALA A 312 -15.80 24.32 -36.94
CA ALA A 312 -16.36 23.35 -36.01
C ALA A 312 -17.90 23.32 -36.09
N GLY A 313 -18.54 24.50 -36.00
CA GLY A 313 -20.00 24.63 -36.13
C GLY A 313 -20.53 24.09 -37.47
N ASN A 314 -19.89 24.45 -38.60
CA ASN A 314 -20.26 23.97 -39.94
C ASN A 314 -20.06 22.46 -40.13
N LYS A 315 -19.30 21.79 -39.26
CA LYS A 315 -19.06 20.34 -39.29
C LYS A 315 -19.84 19.57 -38.23
N GLY A 316 -20.54 20.25 -37.32
CA GLY A 316 -21.16 19.63 -36.15
C GLY A 316 -20.13 19.15 -35.12
N TYR A 317 -18.98 19.82 -35.01
CA TYR A 317 -17.97 19.60 -33.98
C TYR A 317 -18.06 20.68 -32.88
N ALA A 318 -17.60 20.35 -31.68
CA ALA A 318 -17.27 21.35 -30.66
C ALA A 318 -15.87 21.95 -30.90
N VAL A 319 -15.59 23.13 -30.35
CA VAL A 319 -14.23 23.69 -30.30
C VAL A 319 -13.48 23.07 -29.13
N LEU A 320 -12.31 22.48 -29.38
CA LEU A 320 -11.47 21.86 -28.35
C LEU A 320 -10.53 22.89 -27.71
N SER A 321 -10.89 23.36 -26.51
CA SER A 321 -10.07 24.28 -25.70
C SER A 321 -9.28 23.59 -24.56
N ALA A 322 -9.67 22.37 -24.18
CA ALA A 322 -9.07 21.64 -23.05
C ALA A 322 -9.26 20.12 -23.15
N ILE A 323 -8.25 19.37 -22.68
CA ILE A 323 -8.31 17.91 -22.45
C ILE A 323 -8.21 17.69 -20.95
N GLY A 324 -9.35 17.37 -20.31
CA GLY A 324 -9.45 17.25 -18.86
C GLY A 324 -8.85 15.96 -18.30
N LYS A 325 -8.94 15.81 -16.98
CA LYS A 325 -8.51 14.63 -16.22
C LYS A 325 -9.01 13.34 -16.87
N GLY A 326 -8.11 12.40 -17.14
CA GLY A 326 -8.42 11.06 -17.63
C GLY A 326 -8.96 10.99 -19.07
N GLN A 327 -8.99 12.11 -19.80
CA GLN A 327 -9.48 12.15 -21.18
C GLN A 327 -8.37 11.77 -22.17
N GLY A 328 -8.71 10.91 -23.13
CA GLY A 328 -7.88 10.63 -24.29
C GLY A 328 -8.12 11.64 -25.42
N PHE A 329 -7.18 11.71 -26.36
CA PHE A 329 -7.22 12.61 -27.51
C PHE A 329 -6.35 12.08 -28.65
N TRP A 330 -6.59 12.55 -29.87
CA TRP A 330 -5.70 12.36 -31.00
C TRP A 330 -4.93 13.66 -31.28
N ALA A 331 -3.65 13.53 -31.60
CA ALA A 331 -2.85 14.62 -32.17
C ALA A 331 -2.21 14.17 -33.50
N HIS A 332 -2.47 14.93 -34.57
CA HIS A 332 -1.79 14.75 -35.85
C HIS A 332 -0.55 15.65 -35.88
N ALA A 333 0.61 15.06 -35.62
CA ALA A 333 1.90 15.74 -35.66
C ALA A 333 2.45 15.74 -37.10
N ILE A 334 2.96 16.88 -37.56
CA ILE A 334 3.58 17.05 -38.90
C ILE A 334 5.12 16.99 -38.85
N THR A 335 5.69 16.89 -37.65
CA THR A 335 7.09 16.58 -37.37
C THR A 335 7.17 15.66 -36.15
N ASN A 336 8.27 14.94 -35.96
CA ASN A 336 8.54 14.29 -34.66
C ASN A 336 8.73 15.40 -33.62
N THR A 337 7.99 15.35 -32.51
CA THR A 337 7.97 16.41 -31.50
C THR A 337 7.69 15.83 -30.10
N THR A 338 7.58 16.70 -29.10
CA THR A 338 7.09 16.33 -27.76
C THR A 338 5.97 17.26 -27.33
N ILE A 339 5.10 16.80 -26.43
CA ILE A 339 4.22 17.69 -25.66
C ILE A 339 4.55 17.63 -24.16
N PRO A 340 4.47 18.75 -23.43
CA PRO A 340 4.57 18.73 -21.98
C PRO A 340 3.31 18.10 -21.36
N THR A 341 3.48 17.15 -20.46
CA THR A 341 2.39 16.73 -19.56
C THR A 341 2.27 17.70 -18.39
N PRO A 342 1.05 17.93 -17.88
CA PRO A 342 0.87 18.70 -16.66
C PRO A 342 1.56 18.03 -15.46
N SER A 343 2.08 18.83 -14.54
CA SER A 343 2.47 18.33 -13.21
C SER A 343 1.22 18.14 -12.35
N GLY A 344 0.82 16.89 -12.12
CA GLY A 344 -0.40 16.55 -11.38
C GLY A 344 -0.38 15.14 -10.80
N THR A 345 -1.41 14.79 -10.03
CA THR A 345 -1.60 13.43 -9.50
C THR A 345 -2.00 12.47 -10.61
N SER A 346 -1.44 11.25 -10.62
CA SER A 346 -1.82 10.20 -11.57
C SER A 346 -3.30 9.83 -11.46
N VAL A 347 -3.99 9.79 -12.60
CA VAL A 347 -5.35 9.24 -12.72
C VAL A 347 -5.31 7.74 -12.51
N SER A 348 -6.11 7.24 -11.58
CA SER A 348 -6.25 5.81 -11.29
C SER A 348 -7.39 5.16 -12.08
N ALA A 349 -7.26 3.86 -12.31
CA ALA A 349 -8.36 3.02 -12.80
C ALA A 349 -9.57 3.07 -11.84
N LEU A 350 -9.33 3.12 -10.53
CA LEU A 350 -10.38 3.26 -9.52
C LEU A 350 -11.19 4.56 -9.70
N TRP A 351 -10.55 5.69 -10.02
CA TRP A 351 -11.29 6.92 -10.34
C TRP A 351 -12.14 6.78 -11.61
N LEU A 352 -11.64 6.11 -12.66
CA LEU A 352 -12.48 5.80 -13.83
C LEU A 352 -13.65 4.88 -13.46
N ALA A 353 -13.46 3.93 -12.55
CA ALA A 353 -14.53 3.08 -12.02
C ALA A 353 -15.62 3.87 -11.28
N GLU A 354 -15.25 4.90 -10.52
CA GLU A 354 -16.21 5.85 -9.93
C GLU A 354 -17.02 6.56 -11.03
N GLN A 355 -16.36 7.07 -12.09
CA GLN A 355 -17.03 7.73 -13.23
C GLN A 355 -17.94 6.79 -14.05
N PHE A 356 -17.62 5.50 -14.11
CA PHE A 356 -18.50 4.48 -14.70
C PHE A 356 -19.77 4.22 -13.88
N ASN A 357 -19.80 4.59 -12.60
CA ASN A 357 -20.94 4.36 -11.70
C ASN A 357 -21.74 5.63 -11.39
N SER A 358 -21.14 6.82 -11.49
CA SER A 358 -21.89 8.09 -11.52
C SER A 358 -22.65 8.32 -12.82
N GLY A 359 -22.15 7.74 -13.93
CA GLY A 359 -22.68 7.93 -15.28
C GLY A 359 -21.95 8.99 -16.10
N ASP A 360 -20.91 9.62 -15.54
CA ASP A 360 -20.06 10.62 -16.23
C ASP A 360 -19.31 10.02 -17.45
N LEU A 361 -19.11 8.69 -17.44
CA LEU A 361 -18.66 7.91 -18.59
C LEU A 361 -19.78 6.96 -19.07
N PRO A 362 -20.51 7.34 -20.15
CA PRO A 362 -21.66 6.57 -20.64
C PRO A 362 -21.25 5.23 -21.27
N GLY A 363 -22.23 4.36 -21.54
CA GLY A 363 -22.02 3.11 -22.27
C GLY A 363 -21.58 3.35 -23.72
N GLY A 364 -20.92 2.35 -24.33
CA GLY A 364 -20.32 2.45 -25.65
C GLY A 364 -18.92 3.07 -25.63
N TRP A 365 -18.59 3.82 -26.69
CA TRP A 365 -17.24 4.29 -26.97
C TRP A 365 -16.83 5.53 -26.16
N ASN A 366 -15.82 5.36 -25.33
CA ASN A 366 -15.16 6.39 -24.55
C ASN A 366 -13.68 6.50 -24.97
N LEU A 367 -13.12 7.71 -24.93
CA LEU A 367 -11.72 7.97 -25.28
C LEU A 367 -10.97 8.49 -24.04
N LEU A 368 -10.05 7.69 -23.52
CA LEU A 368 -9.56 7.78 -22.14
C LEU A 368 -8.03 7.76 -22.04
N GLY A 369 -7.52 8.08 -20.85
CA GLY A 369 -6.13 7.94 -20.43
C GLY A 369 -6.02 7.72 -18.92
N ILE A 370 -4.95 7.08 -18.45
CA ILE A 370 -4.64 6.89 -17.02
C ILE A 370 -3.19 7.24 -16.71
N GLY A 371 -2.90 7.57 -15.45
CA GLY A 371 -1.53 7.83 -14.99
C GLY A 371 -0.81 6.58 -14.49
N GLN A 372 -1.55 5.59 -13.98
CA GLN A 372 -1.00 4.31 -13.53
C GLN A 372 -0.42 3.48 -14.69
N ASN A 373 0.67 2.76 -14.44
CA ASN A 373 1.37 1.92 -15.41
C ASN A 373 0.82 0.47 -15.37
N LEU A 374 -0.29 0.21 -16.09
CA LEU A 374 -1.05 -1.05 -16.04
C LEU A 374 -1.12 -1.76 -17.41
N THR A 375 -1.09 -3.10 -17.43
CA THR A 375 -1.53 -3.88 -18.60
C THR A 375 -3.06 -3.75 -18.77
N PRO A 376 -3.63 -4.11 -19.94
CA PRO A 376 -5.09 -4.12 -20.12
C PRO A 376 -5.83 -5.04 -19.13
N ASN A 377 -5.24 -6.18 -18.75
CA ASN A 377 -5.79 -7.09 -17.74
C ASN A 377 -5.69 -6.49 -16.32
N GLU A 378 -4.53 -5.94 -15.93
CA GLU A 378 -4.38 -5.23 -14.65
C GLU A 378 -5.36 -4.05 -14.54
N PHE A 379 -5.57 -3.32 -15.63
CA PHE A 379 -6.56 -2.25 -15.73
C PHE A 379 -7.99 -2.78 -15.59
N ASN A 380 -8.36 -3.83 -16.33
CA ASN A 380 -9.68 -4.45 -16.25
C ASN A 380 -10.00 -4.94 -14.82
N ALA A 381 -9.05 -5.59 -14.16
CA ALA A 381 -9.17 -5.96 -12.75
C ALA A 381 -9.38 -4.74 -11.85
N ALA A 382 -8.57 -3.69 -12.02
CA ALA A 382 -8.60 -2.46 -11.20
C ALA A 382 -9.83 -1.56 -11.42
N LEU A 383 -10.69 -1.86 -12.39
CA LEU A 383 -12.01 -1.22 -12.53
C LEU A 383 -13.09 -1.80 -11.57
N SER A 384 -12.77 -2.87 -10.84
CA SER A 384 -13.73 -3.57 -9.97
C SER A 384 -13.83 -2.87 -8.61
N LEU A 385 -14.97 -2.21 -8.33
CA LEU A 385 -15.19 -1.47 -7.07
C LEU A 385 -15.23 -2.35 -5.81
N THR A 386 -15.40 -3.66 -5.95
CA THR A 386 -15.17 -4.64 -4.88
C THR A 386 -13.81 -5.31 -5.08
N PRO A 387 -12.78 -4.97 -4.27
CA PRO A 387 -11.52 -5.67 -4.31
C PRO A 387 -11.71 -7.17 -3.97
N PRO A 388 -11.00 -8.09 -4.64
CA PRO A 388 -10.91 -9.46 -4.16
C PRO A 388 -10.31 -9.53 -2.75
N GLY A 389 -10.68 -10.57 -2.00
CA GLY A 389 -10.08 -10.84 -0.70
C GLY A 389 -8.57 -11.14 -0.83
N PRO A 390 -7.74 -10.84 0.19
CA PRO A 390 -6.33 -11.21 0.18
C PRO A 390 -6.14 -12.72 -0.10
N GLY A 391 -5.42 -13.04 -1.18
CA GLY A 391 -5.20 -14.42 -1.62
C GLY A 391 -6.19 -14.95 -2.67
N THR A 392 -7.22 -14.18 -3.06
CA THR A 392 -8.06 -14.49 -4.23
C THR A 392 -7.66 -13.64 -5.45
N ILE A 393 -7.64 -14.25 -6.63
CA ILE A 393 -7.76 -13.54 -7.92
C ILE A 393 -9.12 -12.79 -7.91
N PRO A 394 -9.30 -11.67 -8.64
CA PRO A 394 -10.61 -11.06 -8.88
C PRO A 394 -11.51 -12.05 -9.64
N ASP A 395 -12.15 -12.93 -8.86
CA ASP A 395 -12.95 -14.06 -9.31
C ASP A 395 -14.42 -13.82 -8.95
N THR A 396 -15.30 -14.04 -9.93
CA THR A 396 -16.76 -14.05 -9.77
C THR A 396 -17.29 -15.36 -9.15
N GLY A 397 -16.39 -16.27 -8.75
CA GLY A 397 -16.67 -17.63 -8.31
C GLY A 397 -16.63 -18.66 -9.44
N THR A 398 -15.93 -18.34 -10.54
CA THR A 398 -15.96 -19.05 -11.83
C THR A 398 -14.59 -19.18 -12.52
N GLY A 399 -13.58 -18.44 -12.07
CA GLY A 399 -12.28 -18.27 -12.76
C GLY A 399 -12.28 -17.21 -13.86
N ILE A 400 -13.41 -16.55 -14.13
CA ILE A 400 -13.57 -15.58 -15.23
C ILE A 400 -13.28 -14.15 -14.72
N PRO A 401 -12.37 -13.38 -15.38
CA PRO A 401 -12.14 -11.98 -15.07
C PRO A 401 -13.42 -11.14 -15.09
N PRO A 402 -13.56 -10.10 -14.25
CA PRO A 402 -14.71 -9.21 -14.27
C PRO A 402 -14.77 -8.50 -15.61
N ASN A 403 -15.85 -8.69 -16.37
CA ASN A 403 -16.01 -8.17 -17.73
C ASN A 403 -16.45 -6.69 -17.70
N ASN A 404 -15.57 -5.81 -17.19
CA ASN A 404 -15.88 -4.40 -16.91
C ASN A 404 -16.01 -3.53 -18.18
N PHE A 405 -15.56 -4.04 -19.33
CA PHE A 405 -15.72 -3.43 -20.66
C PHE A 405 -15.66 -4.49 -21.76
N ILE A 406 -16.25 -4.21 -22.93
CA ILE A 406 -16.28 -5.12 -24.09
C ILE A 406 -14.91 -5.22 -24.77
N SER A 407 -14.25 -4.09 -25.02
CA SER A 407 -12.91 -4.06 -25.65
C SER A 407 -12.15 -2.77 -25.39
N LEU A 408 -10.82 -2.87 -25.37
CA LEU A 408 -9.86 -1.77 -25.25
C LEU A 408 -8.95 -1.73 -26.48
N TRP A 409 -8.68 -0.54 -26.99
CA TRP A 409 -7.88 -0.33 -28.19
C TRP A 409 -6.84 0.79 -28.00
N VAL A 410 -5.59 0.51 -28.36
CA VAL A 410 -4.49 1.50 -28.37
C VAL A 410 -3.90 1.57 -29.78
N TRP A 411 -3.58 2.78 -30.25
CA TRP A 411 -2.89 2.98 -31.51
C TRP A 411 -1.38 2.97 -31.29
N ASP A 412 -0.69 2.04 -31.95
CA ASP A 412 0.75 2.02 -32.05
C ASP A 412 1.17 2.80 -33.31
N ASN A 413 1.67 4.02 -33.11
CA ASN A 413 2.14 4.88 -34.21
C ASN A 413 3.52 4.46 -34.76
N ILE A 414 4.28 3.61 -34.05
CA ILE A 414 5.57 3.09 -34.53
C ILE A 414 5.31 1.98 -35.56
N ASN A 415 4.36 1.09 -35.26
CA ASN A 415 3.98 -0.01 -36.15
C ASN A 415 2.83 0.35 -37.11
N ASN A 416 2.20 1.54 -36.96
CA ASN A 416 1.00 1.98 -37.67
C ASN A 416 -0.14 0.93 -37.59
N LYS A 417 -0.46 0.51 -36.36
CA LYS A 417 -1.45 -0.55 -36.09
C LYS A 417 -2.26 -0.32 -34.82
N TRP A 418 -3.40 -1.01 -34.76
CA TRP A 418 -4.19 -1.15 -33.55
C TRP A 418 -3.70 -2.31 -32.70
N ARG A 419 -3.42 -2.05 -31.42
CA ARG A 419 -3.36 -3.05 -30.35
C ARG A 419 -4.75 -3.26 -29.77
N PHE A 420 -5.14 -4.52 -29.58
CA PHE A 420 -6.49 -4.92 -29.19
C PHE A 420 -6.48 -5.78 -27.92
N TYR A 421 -7.49 -5.59 -27.06
CA TYR A 421 -7.73 -6.42 -25.89
C TYR A 421 -9.23 -6.53 -25.59
N SER A 422 -9.69 -7.70 -25.14
CA SER A 422 -11.06 -7.93 -24.66
C SER A 422 -11.05 -8.94 -23.52
N PRO A 423 -11.58 -8.62 -22.32
CA PRO A 423 -11.58 -9.54 -21.18
C PRO A 423 -12.31 -10.86 -21.46
N ALA A 424 -13.41 -10.82 -22.23
CA ALA A 424 -14.15 -12.00 -22.63
C ALA A 424 -13.32 -12.92 -23.55
N MET A 425 -12.62 -12.37 -24.54
CA MET A 425 -11.79 -13.16 -25.46
C MET A 425 -10.53 -13.72 -24.78
N GLU A 426 -9.99 -13.02 -23.77
CA GLU A 426 -8.91 -13.52 -22.91
C GLU A 426 -9.40 -14.72 -22.08
N ALA A 427 -10.57 -14.61 -21.43
CA ALA A 427 -11.18 -15.68 -20.64
C ALA A 427 -11.50 -16.93 -21.48
N ASP A 428 -12.04 -16.72 -22.68
CA ASP A 428 -12.38 -17.79 -23.64
C ASP A 428 -11.15 -18.36 -24.38
N GLN A 429 -9.93 -17.83 -24.13
CA GLN A 429 -8.68 -18.20 -24.84
C GLN A 429 -8.77 -18.04 -26.38
N THR A 430 -9.52 -17.03 -26.84
CA THR A 430 -9.70 -16.70 -28.26
C THR A 430 -9.01 -15.40 -28.69
N LEU A 431 -8.47 -14.63 -27.75
CA LEU A 431 -7.88 -13.30 -28.00
C LEU A 431 -6.75 -13.34 -29.04
N ASP A 432 -5.75 -14.20 -28.86
CA ASP A 432 -4.59 -14.32 -29.74
C ASP A 432 -4.98 -14.62 -31.19
N GLN A 433 -5.91 -15.56 -31.38
CA GLN A 433 -6.45 -15.95 -32.68
C GLN A 433 -7.21 -14.78 -33.32
N TYR A 434 -8.00 -14.03 -32.54
CA TYR A 434 -8.71 -12.85 -33.03
C TYR A 434 -7.75 -11.71 -33.42
N ILE A 435 -6.70 -11.46 -32.63
CA ILE A 435 -5.64 -10.48 -32.95
C ILE A 435 -4.97 -10.85 -34.27
N LEU A 436 -4.58 -12.12 -34.43
CA LEU A 436 -3.95 -12.64 -35.64
C LEU A 436 -4.87 -12.53 -36.88
N ASP A 437 -6.12 -13.00 -36.79
CA ASP A 437 -7.10 -13.00 -37.89
C ASP A 437 -7.52 -11.59 -38.33
N LYS A 438 -7.31 -10.58 -37.48
CA LYS A 438 -7.57 -9.17 -37.80
C LYS A 438 -6.33 -8.36 -38.16
N GLY A 439 -5.12 -8.93 -38.00
CA GLY A 439 -3.86 -8.22 -38.21
C GLY A 439 -3.59 -7.11 -37.18
N TYR A 440 -4.21 -7.22 -36.00
CA TYR A 440 -3.92 -6.34 -34.86
C TYR A 440 -2.59 -6.72 -34.20
N GLU A 441 -2.19 -5.98 -33.18
CA GLU A 441 -1.09 -6.36 -32.30
C GLU A 441 -1.58 -6.73 -30.90
N ASP A 442 -0.90 -7.68 -30.27
CA ASP A 442 -1.00 -7.91 -28.83
C ASP A 442 -0.35 -6.73 -28.09
N PHE A 443 -0.80 -6.48 -26.86
CA PHE A 443 -0.09 -5.62 -25.92
C PHE A 443 1.24 -6.26 -25.48
N THR A 444 1.36 -7.59 -25.44
CA THR A 444 2.60 -8.31 -25.16
C THR A 444 3.30 -8.75 -26.45
N ILE A 445 4.56 -8.33 -26.65
CA ILE A 445 5.37 -8.79 -27.78
C ILE A 445 6.65 -9.43 -27.23
N THR A 446 6.75 -10.75 -27.34
CA THR A 446 8.02 -11.48 -27.11
C THR A 446 8.82 -11.54 -28.41
N THR A 447 9.99 -10.91 -28.43
CA THR A 447 10.98 -11.08 -29.50
C THR A 447 12.03 -12.09 -29.06
N ILE A 448 12.53 -12.90 -30.00
CA ILE A 448 13.65 -13.83 -29.75
C ILE A 448 14.85 -13.33 -30.55
N ASP A 449 15.98 -13.06 -29.88
CA ASP A 449 17.24 -12.76 -30.57
C ASP A 449 17.73 -14.03 -31.28
N SER A 450 17.78 -13.99 -32.61
CA SER A 450 18.23 -15.10 -33.46
C SER A 450 19.73 -15.44 -33.30
N THR A 451 20.50 -14.58 -32.61
CA THR A 451 21.94 -14.75 -32.36
C THR A 451 22.21 -15.49 -31.04
N THR A 452 21.46 -15.16 -29.98
CA THR A 452 21.67 -15.68 -28.62
C THR A 452 20.60 -16.65 -28.14
N GLY A 453 19.43 -16.68 -28.80
CA GLY A 453 18.24 -17.38 -28.32
C GLY A 453 17.54 -16.68 -27.15
N ALA A 454 17.94 -15.47 -26.77
CA ALA A 454 17.36 -14.74 -25.66
C ALA A 454 15.96 -14.20 -26.01
N GLU A 455 14.97 -14.54 -25.18
CA GLU A 455 13.61 -14.01 -25.26
C GLU A 455 13.53 -12.66 -24.54
N THR A 456 12.96 -11.65 -25.20
CA THR A 456 12.71 -10.32 -24.64
C THR A 456 11.23 -9.97 -24.78
N THR A 457 10.49 -10.10 -23.68
CA THR A 457 9.06 -9.77 -23.63
C THR A 457 8.84 -8.30 -23.32
N ASN A 458 8.30 -7.56 -24.29
CA ASN A 458 7.91 -6.16 -24.16
C ASN A 458 6.38 -6.07 -24.08
N THR A 459 5.84 -5.88 -22.87
CA THR A 459 4.41 -5.59 -22.69
C THR A 459 4.17 -4.08 -22.69
N MET A 460 3.43 -3.59 -23.68
CA MET A 460 2.89 -2.24 -23.66
C MET A 460 1.88 -2.10 -22.51
N LYS A 461 2.12 -1.13 -21.65
CA LYS A 461 1.22 -0.75 -20.56
C LYS A 461 0.52 0.57 -20.87
N LEU A 462 -0.76 0.64 -20.50
CA LEU A 462 -1.48 1.89 -20.30
C LEU A 462 -0.72 2.69 -19.23
N ARG A 463 -0.45 3.96 -19.48
CA ARG A 463 0.34 4.86 -18.61
C ARG A 463 0.13 6.29 -19.05
N ASN A 464 0.60 7.26 -18.26
CA ASN A 464 0.47 8.68 -18.62
C ASN A 464 1.00 8.94 -20.04
N GLY A 465 0.22 9.67 -20.83
CA GLY A 465 0.50 9.94 -22.24
C GLY A 465 -0.02 8.92 -23.24
N ILE A 466 -0.32 7.67 -22.84
CA ILE A 466 -0.95 6.69 -23.73
C ILE A 466 -2.48 6.86 -23.69
N GLY A 467 -3.07 7.18 -24.84
CA GLY A 467 -4.52 7.22 -25.01
C GLY A 467 -5.05 5.85 -25.40
N PHE A 468 -6.29 5.55 -24.99
CA PHE A 468 -6.99 4.33 -25.41
C PHE A 468 -8.47 4.60 -25.66
N TRP A 469 -9.05 3.88 -26.62
CA TRP A 469 -10.49 3.73 -26.71
C TRP A 469 -10.94 2.60 -25.80
N LEU A 470 -12.07 2.82 -25.13
CA LEU A 470 -12.77 1.80 -24.35
C LEU A 470 -14.21 1.70 -24.87
N ASN A 471 -14.64 0.50 -25.22
CA ASN A 471 -16.04 0.20 -25.53
C ASN A 471 -16.65 -0.53 -24.34
N ARG A 472 -17.69 0.04 -23.71
CA ARG A 472 -18.34 -0.47 -22.50
C ARG A 472 -19.75 -0.98 -22.77
#